data_AF-A0A9E5FWL2-F1
#
_entry.id   AF-A0A9E5FWL2-F1
#
_cell.length_a   1.000
_cell.length_b   1.000
_cell.length_c   1.000
_cell.angle_alpha   90.00
_cell.angle_beta   90.00
_cell.angle_gamma   90.00
#
_symmetry.space_group_name_H-M   'P 1'
#
loop_
_entity.id
_entity.type
_entity.pdbx_description
1 polymer ?
#
loop_
_entity_poly.entity_id
_entity_poly.type
_entity_poly.pdbx_seq_one_letter_code
_entity_poly.pdbx_strand_id
1 'polypeptide(L)'
;MKFFLVPIAFVGACASAGVDPAHMGIGPVPAVQKLFAHTGLSAGDIDLVELNEAFAAQSIACVRGLGFDMARVNVNGGAIALGHPLGASGARIVVTLLHEMQRRDAKRGIASLCVGVGQGLATLFERT
;
A
#
# COMPACT_ATOMS: atom_id res chain seq x y z
N MET A 1 -28.42 4.37 2.73
CA MET A 1 -27.49 5.50 2.56
C MET A 1 -28.21 6.80 2.87
N LYS A 2 -27.72 7.59 3.85
CA LYS A 2 -28.42 8.79 4.36
C LYS A 2 -28.14 10.06 3.53
N PHE A 3 -27.09 10.07 2.71
CA PHE A 3 -26.56 11.29 2.08
C PHE A 3 -26.42 11.22 0.55
N PHE A 4 -27.00 10.21 -0.12
CA PHE A 4 -26.91 10.03 -1.58
C PHE A 4 -25.49 10.05 -2.18
N LEU A 5 -24.49 9.63 -1.39
CA LEU A 5 -23.11 9.50 -1.84
C LEU A 5 -22.83 8.06 -2.28
N VAL A 6 -22.14 7.92 -3.41
CA VAL A 6 -21.65 6.62 -3.90
C VAL A 6 -20.22 6.44 -3.38
N PRO A 7 -19.94 5.45 -2.52
CA PRO A 7 -18.61 5.17 -2.04
C PRO A 7 -17.76 4.65 -3.20
N ILE A 8 -16.47 5.00 -3.21
CA ILE A 8 -15.50 4.51 -4.20
C ILE A 8 -14.80 3.22 -3.74
N ALA A 9 -14.71 3.02 -2.42
CA ALA A 9 -14.16 1.83 -1.78
C ALA A 9 -14.53 1.79 -0.28
N PHE A 10 -14.32 0.63 0.32
CA PHE A 10 -14.33 0.41 1.77
C PHE A 10 -12.90 0.35 2.30
N VAL A 11 -12.67 0.94 3.48
CA VAL A 11 -11.41 0.77 4.22
C VAL A 11 -11.50 -0.54 5.00
N GLY A 12 -10.65 -1.49 4.63
CA GLY A 12 -10.55 -2.80 5.27
C GLY A 12 -9.58 -2.80 6.46
N ALA A 13 -8.89 -3.91 6.66
CA ALA A 13 -7.91 -4.03 7.72
C ALA A 13 -6.73 -3.06 7.54
N CYS A 14 -6.27 -2.50 8.66
CA CYS A 14 -5.06 -1.71 8.76
C CYS A 14 -4.08 -2.41 9.70
N ALA A 15 -2.79 -2.35 9.40
CA ALA A 15 -1.76 -2.87 10.27
C ALA A 15 -0.55 -1.95 10.27
N SER A 16 0.03 -1.78 11.46
CA SER A 16 1.33 -1.15 11.65
C SER A 16 2.31 -2.12 12.31
N ALA A 17 3.59 -1.95 11.99
CA ALA A 17 4.68 -2.73 12.53
C ALA A 17 5.94 -1.86 12.71
N GLY A 18 6.83 -2.30 13.60
CA GLY A 18 8.14 -1.70 13.82
C GLY A 18 9.26 -2.59 13.28
N VAL A 19 10.38 -1.98 12.91
CA VAL A 19 11.63 -2.63 12.48
C VAL A 19 12.81 -1.89 13.11
N ASP A 20 14.00 -2.47 13.03
CA ASP A 20 15.23 -1.76 13.39
C ASP A 20 15.33 -0.43 12.61
N PRO A 21 15.54 0.73 13.27
CA PRO A 21 15.66 2.02 12.61
C PRO A 21 16.73 2.08 11.53
N ALA A 22 17.81 1.30 11.64
CA ALA A 22 18.86 1.20 10.61
C ALA A 22 18.34 0.56 9.31
N HIS A 23 17.24 -0.18 9.38
CA HIS A 23 16.58 -0.85 8.25
C HIS A 23 15.16 -0.29 8.01
N MET A 24 14.88 0.95 8.42
CA MET A 24 13.52 1.52 8.42
C MET A 24 12.74 1.37 7.11
N GLY A 25 13.42 1.32 5.97
CA GLY A 25 12.81 1.11 4.66
C GLY A 25 11.99 -0.19 4.55
N ILE A 26 12.33 -1.24 5.28
CA ILE A 26 11.60 -2.53 5.20
C ILE A 26 10.31 -2.56 6.02
N GLY A 27 9.95 -1.49 6.73
CA GLY A 27 8.72 -1.40 7.54
C GLY A 27 7.42 -1.91 6.86
N PRO A 28 7.19 -1.69 5.55
CA PRO A 28 6.06 -2.26 4.82
C PRO A 28 5.94 -3.79 4.91
N VAL A 29 7.07 -4.51 4.97
CA VAL A 29 7.08 -5.99 4.96
C VAL A 29 6.33 -6.56 6.16
N PRO A 30 6.73 -6.29 7.42
CA PRO A 30 5.99 -6.80 8.57
C PRO A 30 4.60 -6.17 8.72
N ALA A 31 4.38 -4.95 8.22
CA ALA A 31 3.05 -4.34 8.25
C ALA A 31 2.05 -5.10 7.35
N VAL A 32 2.43 -5.41 6.12
CA VAL A 32 1.62 -6.20 5.19
C VAL A 32 1.49 -7.65 5.64
N GLN A 33 2.56 -8.28 6.14
CA GLN A 33 2.48 -9.65 6.69
C GLN A 33 1.50 -9.72 7.87
N LYS A 34 1.52 -8.73 8.76
CA LYS A 34 0.56 -8.62 9.86
C LYS A 34 -0.86 -8.45 9.33
N LEU A 35 -1.07 -7.61 8.32
CA LEU A 35 -2.38 -7.47 7.65
C LEU A 35 -2.87 -8.80 7.06
N PHE A 36 -2.00 -9.54 6.36
CA PHE A 36 -2.32 -10.87 5.83
C PHE A 36 -2.67 -11.86 6.94
N ALA A 37 -1.91 -11.90 8.03
CA ALA A 37 -2.23 -12.73 9.18
C ALA A 37 -3.60 -12.40 9.80
N HIS A 38 -3.99 -11.12 9.83
CA HIS A 38 -5.30 -10.69 10.36
C HIS A 38 -6.48 -10.99 9.43
N THR A 39 -6.26 -11.01 8.12
CA THR A 39 -7.33 -11.12 7.11
C THR A 39 -7.43 -12.50 6.48
N GLY A 40 -6.40 -13.35 6.62
CA GLY A 40 -6.28 -14.61 5.89
C GLY A 40 -5.97 -14.45 4.41
N LEU A 41 -5.69 -13.22 3.94
CA LEU A 41 -5.32 -12.94 2.55
C LEU A 41 -3.84 -13.23 2.30
N SER A 42 -3.48 -13.31 1.03
CA SER A 42 -2.13 -13.46 0.54
C SER A 42 -1.82 -12.42 -0.54
N ALA A 43 -0.55 -12.33 -0.97
CA ALA A 43 -0.14 -11.44 -2.06
C ALA A 43 -0.90 -11.70 -3.37
N GLY A 44 -1.30 -12.95 -3.64
CA GLY A 44 -2.05 -13.33 -4.85
C GLY A 44 -3.49 -12.79 -4.87
N ASP A 45 -4.06 -12.49 -3.71
CA ASP A 45 -5.43 -11.97 -3.56
C ASP A 45 -5.52 -10.45 -3.76
N ILE A 46 -4.38 -9.78 -3.97
CA ILE A 46 -4.28 -8.34 -4.13
C ILE A 46 -4.10 -7.99 -5.60
N ASP A 47 -5.02 -7.19 -6.13
CA ASP A 47 -5.04 -6.83 -7.54
C ASP A 47 -4.09 -5.67 -7.86
N LEU A 48 -3.97 -4.72 -6.92
CA LEU A 48 -3.13 -3.53 -7.07
C LEU A 48 -2.45 -3.16 -5.75
N VAL A 49 -1.21 -2.69 -5.83
CA VAL A 49 -0.42 -2.23 -4.68
C VAL A 49 0.14 -0.85 -4.97
N GLU A 50 -0.12 0.10 -4.08
CA GLU A 50 0.60 1.36 -4.02
C GLU A 50 1.57 1.30 -2.83
N LEU A 51 2.85 1.12 -3.14
CA LEU A 51 3.94 1.13 -2.17
C LEU A 51 4.72 2.43 -2.35
N ASN A 52 4.79 3.26 -1.31
CA ASN A 52 5.54 4.52 -1.38
C ASN A 52 7.02 4.25 -1.72
N GLU A 53 7.49 4.83 -2.81
CA GLU A 53 8.86 4.66 -3.32
C GLU A 53 9.81 5.70 -2.72
N ALA A 54 10.05 5.62 -1.41
CA ALA A 54 11.00 6.53 -0.75
C ALA A 54 12.40 6.38 -1.36
N PHE A 55 12.79 5.14 -1.67
CA PHE A 55 14.01 4.78 -2.39
C PHE A 55 13.78 3.54 -3.24
N ALA A 56 14.44 3.44 -4.40
CA ALA A 56 14.33 2.26 -5.27
C ALA A 56 14.77 0.97 -4.56
N ALA A 57 15.89 1.02 -3.82
CA ALA A 57 16.39 -0.13 -3.07
C ALA A 57 15.37 -0.63 -2.03
N GLN A 58 14.70 0.28 -1.33
CA GLN A 58 13.65 -0.03 -0.38
C GLN A 58 12.43 -0.66 -1.07
N SER A 59 11.96 -0.08 -2.16
CA SER A 59 10.81 -0.60 -2.91
C SER A 59 11.08 -2.03 -3.39
N ILE A 60 12.24 -2.28 -4.01
CA ILE A 60 12.65 -3.61 -4.47
C ILE A 60 12.70 -4.62 -3.31
N ALA A 61 13.27 -4.23 -2.17
CA ALA A 61 13.34 -5.10 -0.99
C ALA A 61 11.93 -5.47 -0.48
N CYS A 62 11.03 -4.50 -0.38
CA CYS A 62 9.66 -4.74 0.07
C CYS A 62 8.86 -5.61 -0.90
N VAL A 63 8.91 -5.33 -2.20
CA VAL A 63 8.18 -6.11 -3.20
C VAL A 63 8.66 -7.56 -3.22
N ARG A 64 9.97 -7.79 -3.21
CA ARG A 64 10.55 -9.14 -3.14
C ARG A 64 10.20 -9.84 -1.82
N GLY A 65 10.28 -9.14 -0.69
CA GLY A 65 9.98 -9.70 0.63
C GLY A 65 8.51 -10.07 0.84
N LEU A 66 7.61 -9.44 0.07
CA LEU A 66 6.16 -9.70 0.13
C LEU A 66 5.67 -10.62 -0.99
N GLY A 67 6.52 -10.93 -1.98
CA GLY A 67 6.13 -11.75 -3.13
C GLY A 67 5.07 -11.09 -4.01
N PHE A 68 5.01 -9.75 -4.04
CA PHE A 68 4.10 -9.06 -4.94
C PHE A 68 4.56 -9.18 -6.39
N ASP A 69 3.59 -9.34 -7.30
CA ASP A 69 3.84 -9.24 -8.73
C ASP A 69 4.12 -7.77 -9.10
N MET A 70 5.31 -7.52 -9.65
CA MET A 70 5.72 -6.18 -10.10
C MET A 70 4.73 -5.57 -11.11
N ALA A 71 3.99 -6.38 -11.88
CA ALA A 71 2.98 -5.88 -12.81
C ALA A 71 1.76 -5.25 -12.12
N ARG A 72 1.63 -5.41 -10.79
CA ARG A 72 0.55 -4.90 -9.95
C ARG A 72 0.99 -3.79 -8.99
N VAL A 73 2.29 -3.56 -8.85
CA VAL A 73 2.86 -2.58 -7.92
C VAL A 73 3.13 -1.27 -8.64
N ASN A 74 2.61 -0.15 -8.11
CA ASN A 74 2.87 1.21 -8.59
C ASN A 74 2.69 1.36 -10.10
N VAL A 75 1.60 0.80 -10.64
CA VAL A 75 1.35 0.70 -12.09
C VAL A 75 1.23 2.06 -12.80
N ASN A 76 1.03 3.13 -12.05
CA ASN A 76 0.95 4.51 -12.52
C ASN A 76 2.20 5.34 -12.16
N GLY A 77 3.30 4.67 -11.77
CA GLY A 77 4.50 5.31 -11.22
C GLY A 77 4.35 5.67 -9.74
N GLY A 78 5.48 5.89 -9.07
CA GLY A 78 5.51 6.22 -7.64
C GLY A 78 6.34 7.47 -7.34
N ALA A 79 6.75 7.59 -6.07
CA ALA A 79 7.35 8.80 -5.53
C ALA A 79 8.72 9.16 -6.15
N ILE A 80 9.41 8.21 -6.79
CA ILE A 80 10.64 8.50 -7.55
C ILE A 80 10.35 9.45 -8.71
N ALA A 81 9.20 9.27 -9.39
CA ALA A 81 8.79 10.11 -10.50
C ALA A 81 7.90 11.28 -10.06
N LEU A 82 6.97 11.02 -9.12
CA LEU A 82 5.92 11.96 -8.73
C LEU A 82 6.28 12.85 -7.54
N GLY A 83 7.40 12.56 -6.86
CA GLY A 83 7.84 13.23 -5.65
C GLY A 83 7.19 12.69 -4.37
N HIS A 84 7.76 13.10 -3.23
CA HIS A 84 7.37 12.62 -1.90
C HIS A 84 7.12 13.78 -0.91
N PRO A 85 5.99 14.50 -1.02
CA PRO A 85 5.58 15.44 0.02
C PRO A 85 5.19 14.65 1.28
N LEU A 86 6.09 14.59 2.27
CA LEU A 86 6.04 13.67 3.42
C LEU A 86 4.65 13.49 4.03
N GLY A 87 4.02 14.58 4.50
CA GLY A 87 2.71 14.53 5.17
C GLY A 87 1.52 14.23 4.24
N ALA A 88 1.66 14.42 2.93
CA ALA A 88 0.59 14.22 1.96
C ALA A 88 0.68 12.88 1.22
N SER A 89 1.85 12.24 1.21
CA SER A 89 2.10 11.07 0.37
C SER A 89 1.21 9.89 0.72
N GLY A 90 0.90 9.66 2.00
CA GLY A 90 -0.03 8.60 2.41
C GLY A 90 -1.43 8.77 1.81
N ALA A 91 -1.97 9.99 1.81
CA ALA A 91 -3.24 10.28 1.17
C ALA A 91 -3.13 10.18 -0.36
N ARG A 92 -2.04 10.69 -0.95
CA ARG A 92 -1.80 10.63 -2.40
C ARG A 92 -1.79 9.20 -2.91
N ILE A 93 -1.05 8.29 -2.26
CA ILE A 93 -0.94 6.89 -2.70
C ILE A 93 -2.29 6.19 -2.62
N VAL A 94 -3.10 6.49 -1.60
CA VAL A 94 -4.47 5.97 -1.47
C VAL A 94 -5.36 6.49 -2.60
N VAL A 95 -5.34 7.80 -2.87
CA VAL A 95 -6.15 8.38 -3.97
C VAL A 95 -5.79 7.75 -5.31
N THR A 96 -4.50 7.59 -5.60
CA THR A 96 -4.04 6.92 -6.83
C THR A 96 -4.50 5.46 -6.88
N LEU A 97 -4.38 4.72 -5.79
CA LEU A 97 -4.85 3.33 -5.70
C LEU A 97 -6.35 3.22 -6.00
N LEU A 98 -7.19 4.02 -5.34
CA LEU A 98 -8.64 3.92 -5.47
C LEU A 98 -9.13 4.25 -6.88
N HIS A 99 -8.57 5.28 -7.51
CA HIS A 99 -8.92 5.61 -8.89
C HIS A 99 -8.44 4.54 -9.87
N GLU A 100 -7.26 3.95 -9.65
CA GLU A 100 -6.76 2.87 -10.49
C GLU A 100 -7.58 1.59 -10.32
N MET A 101 -8.00 1.27 -9.09
CA MET A 101 -8.90 0.16 -8.81
C MET A 101 -10.23 0.33 -9.55
N GLN A 102 -10.81 1.54 -9.51
CA GLN A 102 -12.02 1.84 -10.28
C GLN A 102 -11.80 1.71 -11.78
N ARG A 103 -10.66 2.19 -12.30
CA ARG A 103 -10.33 2.13 -13.73
C ARG A 103 -10.16 0.70 -14.25
N ARG A 104 -9.65 -0.22 -13.42
CA ARG A 104 -9.40 -1.63 -13.78
C ARG A 104 -10.46 -2.62 -13.32
N ASP A 105 -11.52 -2.14 -12.68
CA ASP A 105 -12.48 -3.00 -11.98
C ASP A 105 -11.81 -3.97 -10.98
N ALA A 106 -10.73 -3.50 -10.32
CA ALA A 106 -9.99 -4.27 -9.34
C ALA A 106 -10.80 -4.39 -8.04
N LYS A 107 -10.74 -5.55 -7.38
CA LYS A 107 -11.51 -5.83 -6.17
C LYS A 107 -10.76 -5.40 -4.92
N ARG A 108 -9.46 -5.71 -4.83
CA ARG A 108 -8.65 -5.47 -3.63
C ARG A 108 -7.37 -4.73 -3.93
N GLY A 109 -7.08 -3.71 -3.13
CA GLY A 109 -5.84 -2.95 -3.22
C GLY A 109 -5.19 -2.75 -1.85
N ILE A 110 -3.87 -2.66 -1.84
CA ILE A 110 -3.10 -2.29 -0.62
C ILE A 110 -2.34 -1.00 -0.87
N ALA A 111 -2.45 -0.06 0.08
CA ALA A 111 -1.55 1.07 0.18
C ALA A 111 -0.59 0.85 1.35
N SER A 112 0.72 1.02 1.13
CA SER A 112 1.74 0.82 2.16
C SER A 112 2.90 1.79 2.06
N LEU A 113 3.50 2.13 3.21
CA LEU A 113 4.62 3.05 3.30
C LEU A 113 5.56 2.69 4.45
N CYS A 114 6.86 2.97 4.24
CA CYS A 114 7.84 3.03 5.32
C CYS A 114 7.72 4.38 6.04
N VAL A 115 8.11 4.40 7.31
CA VAL A 115 8.16 5.59 8.13
C VAL A 115 9.54 5.68 8.74
N GLY A 116 10.09 6.89 8.82
CA GLY A 116 11.32 7.15 9.56
C GLY A 116 11.26 6.58 10.96
N VAL A 117 12.43 6.38 11.57
CA VAL A 117 12.59 5.73 12.89
C VAL A 117 12.04 4.29 12.98
N GLY A 118 11.85 3.61 11.85
CA GLY A 118 11.66 2.16 11.82
C GLY A 118 10.20 1.73 11.98
N GLN A 119 9.26 2.38 11.31
CA GLN A 119 7.86 1.94 11.30
C GLN A 119 7.37 1.66 9.87
N GLY A 120 6.28 0.91 9.77
CA GLY A 120 5.56 0.69 8.53
C GLY A 120 4.06 0.62 8.76
N LEU A 121 3.31 0.94 7.72
CA LEU A 121 1.85 0.89 7.70
C LEU A 121 1.37 0.20 6.43
N ALA A 122 0.30 -0.59 6.54
CA ALA A 122 -0.42 -1.16 5.42
C ALA A 122 -1.93 -1.02 5.65
N THR A 123 -2.65 -0.63 4.62
CA THR A 123 -4.12 -0.52 4.63
C THR A 123 -4.69 -1.26 3.42
N LEU A 124 -5.66 -2.14 3.67
CA LEU A 124 -6.45 -2.82 2.65
C LEU A 124 -7.63 -1.93 2.24
N PHE A 125 -7.93 -1.91 0.95
CA PHE A 125 -9.12 -1.30 0.38
C PHE A 125 -9.87 -2.32 -0.47
N GLU A 126 -11.20 -2.31 -0.38
CA GLU A 126 -12.08 -3.13 -1.20
C GLU A 126 -13.01 -2.25 -2.04
N ARG A 127 -13.05 -2.46 -3.36
CA ARG A 127 -13.93 -1.70 -4.26
C ARG A 127 -15.39 -2.07 -4.00
N THR A 128 -16.28 -1.08 -4.06
CA THR A 128 -17.73 -1.22 -3.86
C THR A 128 -18.46 -1.80 -5.06
#